data_AF-A0A661XBX0-F1
#
_entry.id   AF-A0A661XBX0-F1
#
_cell.length_a   1.000
_cell.length_b   1.000
_cell.length_c   1.000
_cell.angle_alpha   90.00
_cell.angle_beta   90.00
_cell.angle_gamma   90.00
#
_symmetry.space_group_name_H-M   'P 1'
#
loop_
_entity.id
_entity.type
_entity.pdbx_description
1 polymer ?
#
loop_
_entity_poly.entity_id
_entity_poly.type
_entity_poly.pdbx_seq_one_letter_code
_entity_poly.pdbx_strand_id
1 'polypeptide(L)'
;MHREKYFIKDSVRKWLEYKIESTRGTVITVKAKGFFKWIGRKEHYGGKSREFWQLVEEIAPELGLRVLERAYRRVGNPSKIVFIKP
;
A
#
# COMPACT_ATOMS: atom_id res chain seq x y z
N MET A 1 0.64 -0.67 -22.53
CA MET A 1 1.23 -1.11 -21.24
C MET A 1 1.65 0.03 -20.31
N HIS A 2 2.21 1.17 -20.77
CA HIS A 2 2.62 2.26 -19.85
C HIS A 2 1.46 2.92 -19.07
N ARG A 3 0.29 3.16 -19.67
CA ARG A 3 -0.85 3.81 -19.00
C ARG A 3 -1.34 3.09 -17.73
N GLU A 4 -1.30 1.77 -17.71
CA GLU A 4 -1.80 0.99 -16.56
C GLU A 4 -0.88 1.16 -15.34
N LYS A 5 0.44 1.18 -15.54
CA LYS A 5 1.40 1.36 -14.44
C LYS A 5 1.27 2.73 -13.77
N TYR A 6 1.09 3.80 -14.56
CA TYR A 6 0.86 5.15 -14.01
C TYR A 6 -0.45 5.23 -13.22
N PHE A 7 -1.52 4.60 -13.72
CA PHE A 7 -2.79 4.54 -13.03
C PHE A 7 -2.68 3.84 -11.67
N ILE A 8 -1.95 2.73 -11.59
CA ILE A 8 -1.77 1.98 -10.33
C ILE A 8 -0.91 2.78 -9.35
N LYS A 9 0.18 3.43 -9.80
CA LYS A 9 1.02 4.29 -8.93
C LYS A 9 0.23 5.45 -8.33
N ASP A 10 -0.53 6.18 -9.16
CA ASP A 10 -1.39 7.28 -8.70
C ASP A 10 -2.46 6.80 -7.72
N SER A 11 -3.06 5.63 -8.00
CA SER A 11 -4.04 5.01 -7.11
C SER A 11 -3.45 4.62 -5.76
N VAL A 12 -2.22 4.07 -5.73
CA VAL A 12 -1.52 3.73 -4.48
C VAL A 12 -1.24 4.99 -3.67
N ARG A 13 -0.78 6.07 -4.31
CA ARG A 13 -0.54 7.36 -3.65
C ARG A 13 -1.81 7.91 -3.01
N LYS A 14 -2.88 8.07 -3.79
CA LYS A 14 -4.19 8.55 -3.30
C LYS A 14 -4.73 7.70 -2.16
N TRP A 15 -4.52 6.39 -2.23
CA TRP A 15 -4.96 5.49 -1.19
C TRP A 15 -4.16 5.65 0.10
N LEU A 16 -2.84 5.86 0.02
CA LEU A 16 -2.01 6.15 1.20
C LEU A 16 -2.36 7.51 1.82
N GLU A 17 -2.56 8.55 1.01
CA GLU A 17 -3.04 9.87 1.46
C GLU A 17 -4.38 9.75 2.18
N TYR A 18 -5.36 9.07 1.56
CA TYR A 18 -6.64 8.78 2.19
C TYR A 18 -6.48 8.04 3.53
N LYS A 19 -5.53 7.10 3.65
CA LYS A 19 -5.24 6.42 4.91
C LYS A 19 -4.62 7.35 5.96
N ILE A 20 -3.77 8.27 5.55
CA ILE A 20 -3.20 9.30 6.43
C ILE A 20 -4.33 10.20 6.96
N GLU A 21 -5.21 10.69 6.09
CA GLU A 21 -6.29 11.60 6.47
C GLU A 21 -7.39 10.92 7.30
N SER A 22 -7.79 9.70 6.93
CA SER A 22 -8.92 9.01 7.57
C SER A 22 -8.58 8.33 8.90
N THR A 23 -7.31 8.07 9.19
CA THR A 23 -6.91 7.39 10.43
C THR A 23 -6.81 8.42 11.56
N ARG A 24 -7.50 8.24 12.69
CA ARG A 24 -7.40 9.21 13.81
C ARG A 24 -6.10 9.10 14.62
N GLY A 25 -5.43 7.95 14.57
CA GLY A 25 -4.17 7.71 15.30
C GLY A 25 -2.91 8.06 14.50
N THR A 26 -1.75 7.92 15.14
CA THR A 26 -0.41 8.10 14.55
C THR A 26 0.04 6.92 13.69
N VAL A 27 -0.68 5.79 13.76
CA VAL A 27 -0.29 4.54 13.10
C VAL A 27 -1.30 4.20 12.01
N ILE A 28 -0.82 3.96 10.80
CA ILE A 28 -1.62 3.44 9.69
C ILE A 28 -1.25 1.98 9.41
N THR A 29 -2.27 1.16 9.14
CA THR A 29 -2.08 -0.24 8.73
C THR A 29 -2.45 -0.40 7.26
N VAL A 30 -1.47 -0.80 6.47
CA VAL A 30 -1.60 -1.05 5.03
C VAL A 30 -1.67 -2.55 4.77
N LYS A 31 -2.68 -2.96 4.00
CA LYS A 31 -2.88 -4.35 3.56
C LYS A 31 -3.23 -4.34 2.07
N ALA A 32 -2.57 -5.17 1.26
CA ALA A 32 -2.84 -5.28 -0.18
C ALA A 32 -4.33 -5.55 -0.48
N LYS A 33 -4.96 -6.47 0.26
CA LYS A 33 -6.41 -6.75 0.14
C LYS A 33 -7.28 -5.50 0.34
N GLY A 34 -6.88 -4.61 1.25
CA GLY A 34 -7.60 -3.36 1.51
C GLY A 34 -7.53 -2.40 0.33
N PHE A 35 -6.37 -2.29 -0.31
CA PHE A 35 -6.18 -1.51 -1.52
C PHE A 35 -7.00 -2.07 -2.69
N PHE A 36 -6.85 -3.36 -3.00
CA PHE A 36 -7.56 -3.97 -4.14
C PHE A 36 -9.08 -3.88 -3.98
N LYS A 37 -9.60 -4.03 -2.76
CA LYS A 37 -11.02 -3.80 -2.46
C LYS A 37 -11.43 -2.35 -2.71
N TRP A 38 -10.59 -1.37 -2.35
CA TRP A 38 -10.87 0.06 -2.53
C TRP A 38 -10.96 0.45 -4.02
N ILE A 39 -10.08 -0.09 -4.87
CA ILE A 39 -10.15 0.11 -6.33
C ILE A 39 -11.15 -0.82 -7.05
N GLY A 40 -12.04 -1.50 -6.30
CA GLY A 40 -13.09 -2.37 -6.88
C GLY A 40 -12.60 -3.70 -7.47
N ARG A 41 -11.37 -4.13 -7.18
CA ARG A 41 -10.81 -5.40 -7.68
C ARG A 41 -11.01 -6.53 -6.66
N LYS A 42 -11.64 -7.64 -7.08
CA LYS A 42 -11.86 -8.83 -6.23
C LYS A 42 -10.59 -9.66 -6.04
N GLU A 43 -9.67 -9.60 -6.99
CA GLU A 43 -8.48 -10.46 -7.04
C GLU A 43 -7.24 -9.74 -6.51
N HIS A 44 -6.57 -10.37 -5.53
CA HIS A 44 -5.30 -9.91 -4.94
C HIS A 44 -4.26 -11.03 -5.06
N TYR A 45 -3.98 -11.49 -6.28
CA TYR A 45 -3.07 -12.61 -6.53
C TYR A 45 -1.65 -12.17 -6.91
N GLY A 46 -0.67 -12.86 -6.31
CA GLY A 46 0.74 -12.95 -6.71
C GLY A 46 1.40 -11.68 -7.24
N GLY A 47 1.54 -11.57 -8.56
CA GLY A 47 2.28 -10.50 -9.24
C GLY A 47 1.76 -9.09 -8.96
N LYS A 48 0.43 -8.90 -8.91
CA LYS A 48 -0.18 -7.60 -8.62
C LYS A 48 0.08 -7.15 -7.18
N SER A 49 0.15 -8.09 -6.24
CA SER A 49 0.50 -7.78 -4.85
C SER A 49 1.97 -7.38 -4.71
N ARG A 50 2.88 -8.01 -5.46
CA ARG A 50 4.30 -7.62 -5.47
C ARG A 50 4.49 -6.21 -6.00
N GLU A 51 3.86 -5.89 -7.15
CA GLU A 51 3.91 -4.54 -7.73
C GLU A 51 3.33 -3.49 -6.77
N PHE A 52 2.19 -3.79 -6.14
CA PHE A 52 1.60 -2.93 -5.11
C PHE A 52 2.59 -2.64 -3.97
N TRP A 53 3.26 -3.67 -3.43
CA TRP A 53 4.21 -3.46 -2.32
C TRP A 53 5.44 -2.67 -2.74
N GLN A 54 5.96 -2.88 -3.95
CA GLN A 54 7.06 -2.07 -4.49
C GLN A 54 6.66 -0.59 -4.60
N LEU A 55 5.46 -0.30 -5.09
CA LEU A 55 4.95 1.07 -5.18
C LEU A 55 4.69 1.68 -3.81
N VAL A 56 4.19 0.91 -2.84
CA VAL A 56 4.03 1.37 -1.46
C VAL A 56 5.38 1.74 -0.85
N GLU A 57 6.42 0.92 -1.04
CA GLU A 57 7.76 1.23 -0.54
C GLU A 57 8.40 2.45 -1.21
N GLU A 58 8.08 2.69 -2.48
CA GLU A 58 8.53 3.88 -3.21
C GLU A 58 7.81 5.16 -2.74
N ILE A 59 6.49 5.12 -2.58
CA ILE A 59 5.66 6.31 -2.30
C ILE A 59 5.59 6.64 -0.80
N ALA A 60 5.59 5.65 0.09
CA ALA A 60 5.49 5.87 1.53
C ALA A 60 6.48 6.92 2.07
N PRO A 61 7.80 6.86 1.76
CA PRO A 61 8.74 7.88 2.24
C PRO A 61 8.47 9.27 1.66
N GLU A 62 7.96 9.39 0.42
CA GLU A 62 7.56 10.68 -0.17
C GLU A 62 6.43 11.35 0.63
N LEU A 63 5.56 10.55 1.26
CA LEU A 63 4.44 11.00 2.09
C LEU A 63 4.80 11.12 3.58
N GLY A 64 6.09 11.01 3.93
CA GLY A 64 6.56 11.07 5.33
C GLY A 64 6.23 9.84 6.18
N LEU A 65 5.73 8.76 5.57
CA LEU A 65 5.43 7.51 6.28
C LEU A 65 6.71 6.75 6.59
N ARG A 66 6.90 6.36 7.86
CA ARG A 66 8.04 5.53 8.27
C ARG A 66 7.56 4.15 8.64
N VAL A 67 8.25 3.11 8.15
CA VAL A 67 7.89 1.71 8.44
C VAL A 67 8.11 1.44 9.92
N LEU A 68 7.05 1.02 10.61
CA LEU A 68 7.10 0.55 11.99
C LEU A 68 7.26 -0.97 12.05
N GLU A 69 6.47 -1.70 11.28
CA GLU A 69 6.47 -3.17 11.29
C GLU A 69 6.09 -3.74 9.92
N ARG A 70 6.73 -4.83 9.52
CA ARG A 70 6.36 -5.65 8.35
C ARG A 70 5.98 -7.05 8.82
N ALA A 71 4.75 -7.46 8.57
CA ALA A 71 4.29 -8.82 8.90
C ALA A 71 4.35 -9.71 7.66
N TYR A 72 5.14 -10.78 7.71
CA TYR A 72 5.28 -11.77 6.64
C TYR A 72 4.51 -13.05 6.99
N ARG A 73 3.83 -13.67 6.01
CA ARG A 73 3.05 -14.91 6.27
C ARG A 73 3.68 -16.19 5.73
N ARG A 74 4.34 -16.20 4.56
CA ARG A 74 4.93 -17.43 3.98
C ARG A 74 5.82 -17.24 2.74
N VAL A 75 5.73 -16.12 2.01
CA VAL A 75 6.47 -15.95 0.73
C VAL A 75 6.84 -14.48 0.54
N GLY A 76 8.12 -14.11 0.76
CA GLY A 76 8.85 -12.89 0.31
C GLY A 76 8.24 -11.48 0.44
N ASN A 77 6.95 -11.32 0.16
CA ASN A 77 6.17 -10.10 0.26
C ASN A 77 5.49 -9.98 1.63
N PRO A 78 5.36 -8.75 2.17
CA PRO A 78 4.61 -8.53 3.40
C PRO A 78 3.12 -8.82 3.18
N SER A 79 2.48 -9.38 4.21
CA SER A 79 1.03 -9.52 4.29
C SER A 79 0.37 -8.22 4.79
N LYS A 80 1.14 -7.40 5.51
CA LYS A 80 0.74 -6.13 6.13
C LYS A 80 2.01 -5.31 6.37
N ILE A 81 1.94 -4.00 6.15
CA ILE A 81 2.94 -3.04 6.64
C ILE A 81 2.23 -2.06 7.56
N VAL A 82 2.85 -1.79 8.70
CA VAL A 82 2.45 -0.74 9.64
C VAL A 82 3.38 0.44 9.43
N PHE A 83 2.80 1.63 9.27
CA PHE A 83 3.56 2.87 9.20
C PHE A 83 3.18 3.78 10.36
N ILE A 84 4.15 4.58 10.80
CA ILE A 84 3.89 5.79 11.56
C ILE A 84 3.72 6.96 10.58
N LYS A 85 2.74 7.81 10.87
CA LYS A 85 2.49 9.04 10.12
C LYS A 85 3.59 10.08 10.35
N PRO A 86 3.75 11.04 9.42
CA PRO A 86 4.49 12.26 9.70
C PRO A 86 3.90 13.04 10.89
#